data_AF-X1IM41-F1
#
_entry.id   AF-X1IM41-F1
#
_cell.length_a   1.000
_cell.length_b   1.000
_cell.length_c   1.000
_cell.angle_alpha   90.00
_cell.angle_beta   90.00
_cell.angle_gamma   90.00
#
_symmetry.space_group_name_H-M   'P 1'
#
loop_
_entity.id
_entity.type
_entity.pdbx_description
1 polymer ?
#
loop_
_entity_poly.entity_id
_entity_poly.type
_entity_poly.pdbx_seq_one_letter_code
_entity_poly.pdbx_strand_id
1 'polypeptide(L)'
;MLKRITKIKNIGKFHDWCLPGLQFKDKTVIFGKNGDGKSMLTAILRSLATGNNDILIGRKSFGSSGAQNIEIGFENNTGTNIVYKFENERWNDIYPNIA
;
A
#
# COMPACT_ATOMS: atom_id res chain seq x y z
N MET A 1 -2.28 -1.22 14.25
CA MET A 1 -3.48 -1.37 13.39
C MET A 1 -3.31 -0.60 12.10
N LEU A 2 -3.68 -1.16 10.94
CA LEU A 2 -3.73 -0.40 9.68
C LEU A 2 -4.76 0.73 9.82
N LYS A 3 -4.33 1.98 9.69
CA LYS A 3 -5.20 3.15 9.90
C LYS A 3 -5.69 3.73 8.59
N ARG A 4 -4.80 3.87 7.60
CA ARG A 4 -5.11 4.49 6.31
C ARG A 4 -4.11 4.08 5.24
N ILE A 5 -4.54 4.15 3.99
CA ILE A 5 -3.65 4.16 2.82
C ILE A 5 -3.91 5.52 2.17
N THR A 6 -2.91 6.39 2.13
CA THR A 6 -3.10 7.76 1.65
C THR A 6 -2.83 7.89 0.16
N LYS A 7 -1.90 7.08 -0.35
CA LYS A 7 -1.43 7.18 -1.73
C LYS A 7 -1.00 5.83 -2.28
N ILE A 8 -1.39 5.56 -3.52
CA ILE A 8 -0.87 4.45 -4.34
C ILE A 8 -0.73 4.98 -5.77
N LYS A 9 0.51 5.05 -6.27
CA LYS A 9 0.83 5.62 -7.58
C LYS A 9 1.70 4.66 -8.39
N ASN A 10 1.39 4.55 -9.67
CA ASN A 10 2.08 3.76 -10.68
C ASN A 10 2.24 2.26 -10.37
N ILE A 11 1.25 1.63 -9.74
CA ILE A 11 1.25 0.21 -9.37
C ILE A 11 0.01 -0.49 -9.91
N GLY A 12 0.20 -1.48 -10.79
CA GLY A 12 -0.90 -2.19 -11.45
C GLY A 12 -1.85 -1.21 -12.13
N LYS A 13 -3.13 -1.18 -11.72
CA LYS A 13 -4.14 -0.22 -12.21
C LYS A 13 -4.19 1.10 -11.45
N PHE A 14 -3.47 1.22 -10.32
CA PHE A 14 -3.41 2.45 -9.55
C PHE A 14 -2.41 3.40 -10.19
N HIS A 15 -2.86 4.17 -11.19
CA HIS A 15 -2.02 5.18 -11.84
C HIS A 15 -1.68 6.32 -10.89
N ASP A 16 -2.69 6.92 -10.26
CA ASP A 16 -2.52 7.98 -9.25
C ASP A 16 -3.72 8.00 -8.30
N TRP A 17 -3.78 7.03 -7.39
CA TRP A 17 -4.83 6.96 -6.39
C TRP A 17 -4.40 7.71 -5.12
N CYS A 18 -5.25 8.64 -4.68
CA CYS A 18 -5.04 9.44 -3.47
C CYS A 18 -6.38 9.68 -2.77
N LEU A 19 -6.50 9.23 -1.52
CA LEU A 19 -7.72 9.35 -0.71
C LEU A 19 -7.34 9.54 0.78
N PRO A 20 -6.93 10.76 1.18
CA PRO A 20 -6.39 11.00 2.53
C PRO A 20 -7.43 10.84 3.66
N GLY A 21 -8.73 10.95 3.35
CA GLY A 21 -9.82 10.92 4.32
C GLY A 21 -10.35 9.52 4.69
N LEU A 22 -9.94 8.46 3.97
CA LEU A 22 -10.43 7.11 4.24
C LEU A 22 -9.65 6.48 5.39
N GLN A 23 -10.35 6.12 6.47
CA GLN A 23 -9.79 5.40 7.60
C GLN A 23 -10.36 4.00 7.71
N PHE A 24 -9.48 3.03 7.95
CA PHE A 24 -9.86 1.68 8.31
C PHE A 24 -10.35 1.66 9.76
N LYS A 25 -11.40 0.85 9.99
CA LYS A 25 -11.87 0.46 11.32
C LYS A 25 -11.46 -0.98 11.59
N ASP A 26 -11.60 -1.42 12.85
CA ASP A 26 -11.26 -2.77 13.33
C ASP A 26 -11.71 -3.89 12.40
N LYS A 27 -12.88 -3.74 11.78
CA LYS A 27 -13.39 -4.63 10.74
C LYS A 27 -13.75 -3.81 9.51
N THR A 28 -12.98 -3.98 8.44
CA THR A 28 -13.21 -3.31 7.15
C THR A 28 -13.24 -4.36 6.04
N VAL A 29 -14.31 -4.37 5.24
CA VAL A 29 -14.47 -5.28 4.10
C VAL A 29 -14.12 -4.53 2.82
N ILE A 30 -13.21 -5.10 2.03
CA ILE A 30 -12.81 -4.55 0.73
C ILE A 30 -13.38 -5.45 -0.36
N PHE A 31 -14.21 -4.90 -1.23
CA PHE A 31 -14.89 -5.62 -2.30
C PHE A 31 -14.83 -4.84 -3.62
N GLY A 32 -15.10 -5.53 -4.73
CA GLY A 32 -15.01 -5.00 -6.09
C GLY A 32 -15.03 -6.13 -7.11
N LYS A 33 -15.14 -5.82 -8.40
CA LYS A 33 -15.12 -6.79 -9.51
C LYS A 33 -13.72 -7.36 -9.74
N ASN A 34 -13.64 -8.40 -10.57
CA ASN A 34 -12.36 -8.95 -10.99
C ASN A 34 -11.55 -7.91 -11.74
N GLY A 35 -10.26 -7.80 -11.40
CA GLY A 35 -9.37 -6.80 -11.97
C GLY A 35 -9.47 -5.41 -11.33
N ASP A 36 -10.27 -5.18 -10.29
CA ASP A 36 -10.35 -3.86 -9.60
C ASP A 36 -9.18 -3.59 -8.65
N GLY A 37 -8.15 -4.44 -8.65
CA GLY A 37 -6.94 -4.22 -7.84
C GLY A 37 -6.98 -4.79 -6.42
N LYS A 38 -7.99 -5.59 -6.06
CA LYS A 38 -8.02 -6.29 -4.75
C LYS A 38 -6.75 -7.12 -4.48
N SER A 39 -6.33 -7.94 -5.46
CA SER A 39 -5.09 -8.72 -5.36
C SER A 39 -3.81 -7.86 -5.40
N MET A 40 -3.90 -6.64 -5.96
CA MET A 40 -2.79 -5.69 -5.91
C MET A 40 -2.63 -5.12 -4.51
N LEU A 41 -3.73 -4.81 -3.83
CA LEU A 41 -3.70 -4.37 -2.44
C LEU A 41 -3.07 -5.43 -1.53
N THR A 42 -3.41 -6.71 -1.70
CA THR A 42 -2.78 -7.79 -0.92
C THR A 42 -1.29 -7.94 -1.24
N ALA A 43 -0.87 -7.72 -2.50
CA ALA A 43 0.54 -7.70 -2.87
C ALA A 43 1.32 -6.56 -2.19
N ILE A 44 0.71 -5.37 -2.10
CA ILE A 44 1.29 -4.21 -1.38
C ILE A 44 1.51 -4.55 0.09
N LEU A 45 0.47 -5.03 0.79
CA LEU A 45 0.57 -5.39 2.20
C LEU A 45 1.58 -6.51 2.43
N ARG A 46 1.65 -7.50 1.53
CA ARG A 46 2.64 -8.58 1.60
C ARG A 46 4.07 -8.09 1.40
N SER A 47 4.29 -7.17 0.46
CA SER A 47 5.60 -6.57 0.23
C SER A 47 6.08 -5.80 1.47
N LEU A 48 5.20 -4.99 2.08
CA LEU A 48 5.49 -4.28 3.32
C LEU A 48 5.81 -5.23 4.49
N ALA A 49 5.07 -6.34 4.61
CA ALA A 49 5.27 -7.30 5.69
C ALA A 49 6.57 -8.10 5.55
N THR A 50 6.93 -8.47 4.33
CA THR A 50 8.11 -9.32 4.05
C THR A 50 9.38 -8.52 3.77
N GLY A 51 9.27 -7.22 3.50
CA GLY A 51 10.36 -6.42 2.96
C GLY A 51 10.77 -6.77 1.52
N ASN A 52 10.04 -7.70 0.87
CA ASN A 52 10.33 -8.09 -0.50
C ASN A 52 9.78 -7.05 -1.48
N ASN A 53 10.67 -6.19 -1.97
CA ASN A 53 10.34 -5.10 -2.89
C ASN A 53 10.04 -5.58 -4.32
N ASP A 54 10.59 -6.74 -4.74
CA ASP A 54 10.42 -7.28 -6.10
C ASP A 54 8.96 -7.56 -6.43
N ILE A 55 8.16 -7.87 -5.40
CA ILE A 55 6.70 -7.98 -5.48
C ILE A 55 6.07 -6.73 -6.11
N LEU A 56 6.61 -5.54 -5.84
CA LEU A 56 6.08 -4.27 -6.33
C LEU A 56 6.80 -3.78 -7.58
N ILE A 57 8.13 -3.92 -7.64
CA ILE A 57 8.94 -3.50 -8.79
C ILE A 57 8.41 -4.15 -10.08
N GLY A 58 8.15 -5.46 -10.05
CA GLY A 58 7.59 -6.19 -11.20
C GLY A 58 6.15 -5.83 -11.57
N ARG A 59 5.49 -4.94 -10.83
CA ARG A 59 4.07 -4.56 -11.01
C ARG A 59 3.87 -3.07 -11.29
N LYS A 60 4.85 -2.42 -11.92
CA LYS A 60 4.70 -1.04 -12.40
C LYS A 60 3.52 -0.90 -13.37
N SER A 61 2.78 0.20 -13.26
CA SER A 61 1.65 0.48 -14.17
C SER A 61 2.12 0.58 -15.62
N PHE A 62 1.39 -0.08 -16.52
CA PHE A 62 1.68 -0.04 -17.95
C PHE A 62 1.57 1.39 -18.50
N GLY A 63 2.50 1.77 -19.38
CA GLY A 63 2.54 3.11 -19.98
C GLY A 63 2.95 4.24 -19.03
N SER A 64 3.30 3.96 -17.77
CA SER A 64 3.78 4.97 -16.83
C SER A 64 5.31 5.05 -16.82
N SER A 65 5.84 6.25 -17.06
CA SER A 65 7.26 6.58 -16.83
C SER A 65 7.55 6.99 -15.39
N GLY A 66 6.51 7.29 -14.60
CA GLY A 66 6.64 7.80 -13.24
C GLY A 66 7.14 6.75 -12.23
N ALA A 67 7.71 7.23 -11.13
CA ALA A 67 8.14 6.39 -10.02
C ALA A 67 6.93 5.77 -9.29
N GLN A 68 7.11 4.56 -8.77
CA GLN A 68 6.14 3.96 -7.84
C GLN A 68 6.18 4.70 -6.52
N ASN A 69 5.01 4.97 -5.95
CA ASN A 69 4.89 5.69 -4.69
C ASN A 69 3.71 5.17 -3.89
N ILE A 70 3.96 4.69 -2.68
CA ILE A 70 2.92 4.21 -1.77
C ILE A 70 3.12 4.85 -0.41
N GLU A 71 2.03 5.23 0.24
CA GLU A 71 2.04 5.68 1.62
C GLU A 71 0.95 4.95 2.42
N ILE A 72 1.35 4.26 3.48
CA ILE A 72 0.48 3.50 4.38
C ILE A 72 0.72 3.93 5.82
N GLY A 73 -0.34 4.29 6.52
CA GLY A 73 -0.31 4.68 7.93
C GLY A 73 -0.79 3.57 8.85
N PHE A 74 0.00 3.27 9.87
CA PHE A 74 -0.36 2.37 10.96
C PHE A 74 -0.43 3.15 12.28
N GLU A 75 -1.45 2.87 13.07
CA GLU A 75 -1.61 3.40 14.42
C GLU A 75 -1.08 2.37 15.41
N ASN A 76 -0.16 2.78 16.28
CA ASN A 76 0.32 1.95 17.38
C ASN A 76 -0.60 2.07 18.62
N ASN A 77 -0.34 1.28 19.66
CA ASN A 77 -1.15 1.26 20.88
C ASN A 77 -1.12 2.60 21.66
N THR A 78 -0.18 3.49 21.35
CA THR A 78 -0.08 4.83 21.97
C THR A 78 -0.77 5.92 21.15
N GLY A 79 -1.48 5.56 20.07
CA GLY A 79 -2.17 6.51 19.18
C GLY A 79 -1.23 7.25 18.22
N THR A 80 0.05 6.87 18.16
CA THR A 80 1.03 7.45 17.24
C THR A 80 0.86 6.82 15.86
N ASN A 81 0.76 7.68 14.84
CA ASN A 81 0.67 7.26 13.45
C ASN A 81 2.07 7.13 12.84
N ILE A 82 2.43 5.91 12.44
CA ILE A 82 3.69 5.58 11.76
C ILE A 82 3.37 5.41 10.27
N VAL A 83 4.10 6.12 9.42
CA VAL A 83 3.89 6.09 7.96
C VAL A 83 5.01 5.30 7.30
N TYR A 84 4.61 4.25 6.58
CA TYR A 84 5.47 3.46 5.72
C TYR A 84 5.36 3.98 4.30
N LYS A 85 6.50 4.22 3.67
CA LYS A 85 6.61 4.76 2.32
C LYS A 85 7.39 3.80 1.43
N PHE A 86 6.83 3.51 0.26
CA PHE A 86 7.54 2.84 -0.81
C PHE A 86 7.92 3.88 -1.85
N GLU A 87 9.21 4.17 -1.96
CA GLU A 87 9.78 5.16 -2.88
C GLU A 87 11.14 4.67 -3.34
N ASN A 88 11.58 5.04 -4.55
CA ASN A 88 12.86 4.59 -5.11
C ASN A 88 13.02 3.05 -5.03
N GLU A 89 11.93 2.33 -5.34
CA GLU A 89 11.88 0.87 -5.40
C GLU A 89 12.14 0.17 -4.05
N ARG A 90 11.97 0.87 -2.93
CA ARG A 90 12.22 0.34 -1.60
C ARG A 90 11.25 0.89 -0.55
N TRP A 91 10.91 0.06 0.44
CA TRP A 91 10.25 0.52 1.67
C TRP A 91 11.22 1.24 2.61
N ASN A 92 10.77 2.33 3.25
CA ASN A 92 11.53 3.01 4.29
C ASN A 92 11.72 2.14 5.56
N ASP A 93 10.76 1.27 5.84
CA ASP A 93 10.77 0.31 6.95
C ASP A 93 9.78 -0.84 6.65
N ILE A 94 9.80 -1.91 7.43
CA ILE A 94 8.91 -3.07 7.27
C ILE A 94 7.90 -3.16 8.40
N TYR A 95 6.75 -3.80 8.15
CA TYR A 95 5.76 -4.08 9.19
C TYR A 95 5.37 -5.56 9.17
N PRO A 96 6.12 -6.45 9.87
CA PRO A 96 5.91 -7.89 9.79
C PRO A 96 4.55 -8.37 10.30
N ASN A 97 3.97 -7.67 11.28
CA ASN A 97 2.74 -8.07 11.98
C ASN A 97 1.44 -7.62 11.27
N ILE A 98 1.37 -7.76 9.94
CA ILE A 98 0.19 -7.43 9.12
C ILE A 98 -0.73 -8.65 8.92
N ALA A 99 -0.20 -9.87 9.06
CA ALA A 99 -0.87 -11.14 8.78
C ALA A 99 -1.15 -11.93 10.04
#